data_AF-A0A3S0EZ47-F1
#
_entry.id   AF-A0A3S0EZ47-F1
#
_cell.length_a   1.000
_cell.length_b   1.000
_cell.length_c   1.000
_cell.angle_alpha   90.00
_cell.angle_beta   90.00
_cell.angle_gamma   90.00
#
_symmetry.space_group_name_H-M   'P 1'
#
loop_
_entity.id
_entity.type
_entity.pdbx_description
1 polymer ?
#
loop_
_entity_poly.entity_id
_entity_poly.type
_entity_poly.pdbx_seq_one_letter_code
_entity_poly.pdbx_strand_id
1 'polypeptide(L)'
;MMATAAAAALLMTAAAVWRQRPPGAGRLCTGMLAGAVYFVVVSDTRFDVLRPLAWLGPLAFNRAVHAGFGDPSRPVWQDIALALASALLGVWLPRGFDLLALGLFAEAPLRVYRDAAGDLDSRRRLRRFWFLGLGGAVGLVVSLAAMVGSGAAAAQLAGAATLLLCLAAAGRPWPTEPVAVPAAEPAGLDTQERQQLARLRALMADQQVYRDPQLTLSRLAQRLDLPEHRLRRLIHDGEGHGHFSSYLNAWRIAAVKAALGDPARDGDTVL
;
A
#
# COMPACT_ATOMS: atom_id res chain seq x y z
N MET A 1 3.06 -31.82 1.95
CA MET A 1 1.67 -31.33 2.06
C MET A 1 1.58 -29.84 2.34
N MET A 2 2.31 -29.28 3.32
CA MET A 2 2.23 -27.83 3.63
C MET A 2 2.79 -26.91 2.52
N ALA A 3 3.91 -27.30 1.89
CA ALA A 3 4.51 -26.50 0.81
C ALA A 3 3.62 -26.40 -0.44
N THR A 4 2.95 -27.50 -0.81
CA THR A 4 1.99 -27.50 -1.93
C THR A 4 0.76 -26.66 -1.62
N ALA A 5 0.29 -26.66 -0.37
CA ALA A 5 -0.80 -25.79 0.07
C ALA A 5 -0.40 -24.30 0.01
N ALA A 6 0.83 -23.96 0.44
CA ALA A 6 1.35 -22.60 0.35
C ALA A 6 1.49 -22.12 -1.10
N ALA A 7 1.97 -22.97 -2.00
CA ALA A 7 2.05 -22.67 -3.44
C ALA A 7 0.66 -22.42 -4.05
N ALA A 8 -0.33 -23.26 -3.74
CA ALA A 8 -1.71 -23.06 -4.19
C ALA A 8 -2.30 -21.76 -3.64
N ALA A 9 -2.06 -21.43 -2.37
CA ALA A 9 -2.53 -20.19 -1.77
C ALA A 9 -1.93 -18.95 -2.44
N LEU A 10 -0.62 -18.95 -2.72
CA LEU A 10 0.06 -17.87 -3.46
C LEU A 10 -0.54 -17.68 -4.86
N LEU A 11 -0.86 -18.76 -5.56
CA LEU A 11 -1.53 -18.69 -6.88
C LEU A 11 -2.93 -18.07 -6.77
N MET A 12 -3.72 -18.46 -5.76
CA MET A 12 -5.04 -17.88 -5.55
C MET A 12 -4.96 -16.40 -5.17
N THR A 13 -4.02 -16.01 -4.32
CA THR A 13 -3.80 -14.61 -3.98
C THR A 13 -3.33 -13.82 -5.19
N ALA A 14 -2.43 -14.36 -6.02
CA ALA A 14 -2.01 -13.72 -7.27
C ALA A 14 -3.18 -13.48 -8.23
N ALA A 15 -4.09 -14.46 -8.37
CA ALA A 15 -5.30 -14.31 -9.17
C ALA A 15 -6.24 -13.24 -8.60
N ALA A 16 -6.39 -13.19 -7.27
CA ALA A 16 -7.20 -12.17 -6.60
C ALA A 16 -6.62 -10.76 -6.78
N VAL A 17 -5.29 -10.61 -6.67
CA VAL A 17 -4.57 -9.34 -6.93
C VAL A 17 -4.74 -8.93 -8.39
N TRP A 18 -4.58 -9.85 -9.33
CA TRP A 18 -4.74 -9.58 -10.75
C TRP A 18 -6.15 -9.08 -11.09
N ARG A 19 -7.18 -9.64 -10.46
CA ARG A 19 -8.58 -9.20 -10.63
C ARG A 19 -8.81 -7.77 -10.13
N GLN A 20 -8.12 -7.35 -9.06
CA GLN A 20 -8.26 -6.01 -8.49
C GLN A 20 -7.45 -4.94 -9.25
N ARG A 21 -6.56 -5.36 -10.17
CA ARG A 21 -5.68 -4.50 -10.99
C ARG A 21 -5.05 -3.32 -10.24
N PRO A 22 -4.41 -3.53 -9.08
CA PRO A 22 -3.71 -2.44 -8.42
C PRO A 22 -2.53 -1.92 -9.26
N PRO A 23 -2.04 -0.70 -8.97
CA PRO A 23 -0.79 -0.23 -9.55
C PRO A 23 0.33 -1.24 -9.24
N GLY A 24 1.04 -1.68 -10.27
CA GLY A 24 2.10 -2.70 -10.12
C GLY A 24 1.61 -4.15 -9.96
N ALA A 25 0.33 -4.45 -10.22
CA ALA A 25 -0.26 -5.80 -10.12
C ALA A 25 0.60 -6.89 -10.77
N GLY A 26 1.10 -6.65 -11.98
CA GLY A 26 1.94 -7.62 -12.68
C GLY A 26 3.20 -7.99 -11.90
N ARG A 27 3.86 -7.02 -11.27
CA ARG A 27 5.09 -7.25 -10.50
C ARG A 27 4.80 -8.01 -9.20
N LEU A 28 3.69 -7.70 -8.53
CA LEU A 28 3.22 -8.43 -7.37
C LEU A 28 2.87 -9.89 -7.70
N CYS A 29 2.14 -10.11 -8.80
CA CYS A 29 1.84 -11.45 -9.29
C CYS A 29 3.11 -12.22 -9.63
N THR A 30 4.11 -11.59 -10.27
CA THR A 30 5.39 -12.27 -10.54
C THR A 30 6.13 -12.68 -9.27
N GLY A 31 6.09 -11.86 -8.21
CA GLY A 31 6.68 -12.23 -6.92
C GLY A 31 5.95 -13.40 -6.24
N MET A 32 4.62 -13.40 -6.29
CA MET A 32 3.80 -14.50 -5.76
C MET A 32 4.02 -15.80 -6.55
N LEU A 33 4.14 -15.73 -7.87
CA LEU A 33 4.47 -16.87 -8.73
C LEU A 33 5.87 -17.41 -8.44
N ALA A 34 6.87 -16.54 -8.29
CA ALA A 34 8.23 -16.95 -7.91
C ALA A 34 8.24 -17.65 -6.53
N GLY A 35 7.48 -17.14 -5.56
CA GLY A 35 7.28 -17.79 -4.27
C GLY A 35 6.59 -19.16 -4.38
N ALA A 36 5.59 -19.30 -5.24
CA ALA A 36 4.93 -20.59 -5.47
C ALA A 36 5.89 -21.61 -6.07
N VAL A 37 6.71 -21.21 -7.05
CA VAL A 37 7.77 -22.05 -7.64
C VAL A 37 8.80 -22.46 -6.57
N TYR A 38 9.22 -21.54 -5.70
CA TYR A 38 10.12 -21.84 -4.59
C TYR A 38 9.57 -22.96 -3.70
N PHE A 39 8.30 -22.85 -3.27
CA PHE A 39 7.70 -23.89 -2.42
C PHE A 39 7.58 -25.24 -3.12
N VAL A 40 7.32 -25.27 -4.43
CA VAL A 40 7.29 -26.51 -5.21
C VAL A 40 8.67 -27.15 -5.29
N VAL A 41 9.71 -26.37 -5.65
CA VAL A 41 11.09 -26.86 -5.78
C VAL A 41 11.65 -27.36 -4.45
N VAL A 42 11.34 -26.70 -3.33
CA VAL A 42 11.80 -27.11 -1.99
C VAL A 42 11.02 -28.33 -1.47
N SER A 43 9.82 -28.61 -1.98
CA SER A 43 8.95 -29.65 -1.45
C SER A 43 9.30 -31.08 -1.88
N ASP A 44 9.97 -31.25 -3.02
CA ASP A 44 10.23 -32.55 -3.65
C ASP A 44 11.69 -32.62 -4.12
N THR A 45 12.39 -33.68 -3.73
CA THR A 45 13.80 -33.92 -4.06
C THR A 45 14.02 -34.13 -5.56
N ARG A 46 12.97 -34.47 -6.32
CA ARG A 46 13.03 -34.57 -7.80
C ARG A 46 13.44 -33.25 -8.46
N PHE A 47 13.20 -32.12 -7.80
CA PHE A 47 13.54 -30.79 -8.30
C PHE A 47 14.86 -30.25 -7.73
N ASP A 48 15.71 -31.09 -7.12
CA ASP A 48 17.02 -30.66 -6.61
C ASP A 48 17.93 -30.05 -7.69
N VAL A 49 17.75 -30.42 -8.96
CA VAL A 49 18.46 -29.79 -10.10
C VAL A 49 18.06 -28.31 -10.26
N LEU A 50 16.84 -27.93 -9.84
CA LEU A 50 16.31 -26.57 -9.92
C LEU A 50 16.50 -25.78 -8.63
N ARG A 51 17.10 -26.36 -7.59
CA ARG A 51 17.40 -25.69 -6.31
C ARG A 51 18.17 -24.36 -6.46
N PRO A 52 19.07 -24.18 -7.44
CA PRO A 52 19.72 -22.88 -7.66
C PRO A 52 18.74 -21.74 -8.01
N LEU A 53 17.61 -22.05 -8.66
CA LEU A 53 16.55 -21.06 -8.92
C LEU A 53 15.86 -20.61 -7.63
N ALA A 54 15.82 -21.47 -6.61
CA ALA A 54 15.21 -21.15 -5.32
C ALA A 54 15.99 -20.04 -4.58
N TRP A 55 17.30 -19.90 -4.84
CA TRP A 55 18.13 -18.83 -4.26
C TRP A 55 17.81 -17.43 -4.82
N LEU A 56 17.10 -17.34 -5.94
CA LEU A 56 16.59 -16.07 -6.46
C LEU A 56 15.26 -15.66 -5.79
N GLY A 57 14.62 -16.57 -5.05
CA GLY A 57 13.31 -16.36 -4.42
C GLY A 57 13.24 -15.12 -3.51
N PRO A 58 14.14 -14.95 -2.52
CA PRO A 58 14.14 -13.79 -1.64
C PRO A 58 14.27 -12.46 -2.38
N LEU A 59 15.08 -12.44 -3.45
CA LEU A 59 15.29 -11.26 -4.28
C LEU A 59 14.07 -10.93 -5.14
N ALA A 60 13.48 -11.93 -5.77
CA ALA A 60 12.25 -11.78 -6.55
C ALA A 60 11.10 -11.26 -5.67
N PHE A 61 10.97 -11.76 -4.44
CA PHE A 61 9.99 -11.29 -3.48
C PHE A 61 10.26 -9.83 -3.05
N ASN A 62 11.48 -9.52 -2.61
CA ASN A 62 11.86 -8.16 -2.19
C ASN A 62 11.59 -7.14 -3.30
N ARG A 63 11.97 -7.45 -4.54
CA ARG A 63 11.72 -6.59 -5.72
C ARG A 63 10.24 -6.44 -6.05
N ALA A 64 9.46 -7.52 -5.99
CA ALA A 64 8.02 -7.47 -6.22
C ALA A 64 7.29 -6.62 -5.18
N VAL A 65 7.71 -6.71 -3.91
CA VAL A 65 7.15 -5.91 -2.81
C VAL A 65 7.43 -4.42 -3.02
N HIS A 66 8.68 -4.02 -3.33
CA HIS A 66 8.98 -2.61 -3.62
C HIS A 66 8.16 -2.09 -4.80
N ALA A 67 8.10 -2.88 -5.87
CA ALA A 67 7.47 -2.43 -7.09
C ALA A 67 5.94 -2.38 -7.03
N GLY A 68 5.31 -3.15 -6.13
CA GLY A 68 3.86 -3.12 -5.92
C GLY A 68 3.34 -1.99 -5.04
N PHE A 69 4.24 -1.30 -4.33
CA PHE A 69 3.87 -0.24 -3.37
C PHE A 69 4.38 1.15 -3.75
N GLY A 70 4.84 1.30 -4.99
CA GLY A 70 5.25 2.58 -5.57
C GLY A 70 6.61 3.07 -5.11
N ASP A 71 7.41 2.22 -4.47
CA ASP A 71 8.76 2.60 -4.05
C ASP A 71 9.69 2.75 -5.26
N PRO A 72 10.67 3.68 -5.20
CA PRO A 72 11.69 3.79 -6.22
C PRO A 72 12.41 2.44 -6.35
N SER A 73 12.31 1.84 -7.53
CA SER A 73 12.93 0.55 -7.81
C SER A 73 14.45 0.70 -7.82
N ARG A 74 15.15 -0.24 -7.18
CA ARG A 74 16.60 -0.34 -7.27
C ARG A 74 17.04 -0.43 -8.74
N PRO A 75 18.17 0.18 -9.11
CA PRO A 75 18.71 0.06 -10.45
C PRO A 75 19.07 -1.40 -10.75
N VAL A 76 18.82 -1.81 -11.99
CA VAL A 76 18.85 -3.23 -12.42
C VAL A 76 20.20 -3.91 -12.15
N TRP A 77 21.30 -3.17 -12.20
CA TRP A 77 22.63 -3.71 -11.91
C TRP A 77 22.76 -4.20 -10.46
N GLN A 78 22.08 -3.57 -9.49
CA GLN A 78 22.07 -4.02 -8.10
C GLN A 78 21.31 -5.34 -7.95
N ASP A 79 20.21 -5.52 -8.69
CA ASP A 79 19.49 -6.79 -8.68
C ASP A 79 20.33 -7.91 -9.30
N ILE A 80 21.05 -7.62 -10.39
CA ILE A 80 21.96 -8.59 -11.02
C ILE A 80 23.09 -8.96 -10.05
N ALA A 81 23.71 -7.97 -9.40
CA ALA A 81 24.77 -8.19 -8.43
C ALA A 81 24.28 -9.03 -7.23
N LEU A 82 23.11 -8.71 -6.68
CA LEU A 82 22.51 -9.48 -5.58
C LEU A 82 22.08 -10.88 -6.03
N ALA A 83 21.59 -11.06 -7.27
CA ALA A 83 21.24 -12.37 -7.81
C ALA A 83 22.48 -13.26 -7.98
N LEU A 84 23.58 -12.70 -8.50
CA LEU A 84 24.86 -13.38 -8.59
C LEU A 84 25.42 -13.72 -7.20
N ALA A 85 25.34 -12.78 -6.25
CA ALA A 85 25.75 -13.02 -4.87
C ALA A 85 24.92 -14.12 -4.21
N SER A 86 23.59 -14.12 -4.36
CA SER A 86 22.71 -15.18 -3.86
C SER A 86 23.06 -16.54 -4.45
N ALA A 87 23.34 -16.61 -5.76
CA ALA A 87 23.72 -17.86 -6.42
C ALA A 87 25.09 -18.37 -5.97
N LEU A 88 26.10 -17.49 -5.88
CA LEU A 88 27.44 -17.82 -5.39
C LEU A 88 27.41 -18.27 -3.92
N LEU A 89 26.71 -17.53 -3.06
CA LEU A 89 26.60 -17.87 -1.64
C LEU A 89 25.82 -19.16 -1.44
N GLY A 90 24.75 -19.39 -2.20
CA GLY A 90 23.98 -20.64 -2.12
C GLY A 90 24.81 -21.89 -2.40
N VAL A 91 25.74 -21.82 -3.36
CA VAL A 91 26.64 -22.94 -3.70
C VAL A 91 27.77 -23.11 -2.68
N TRP A 92 28.44 -22.02 -2.32
CA TRP A 92 29.73 -22.08 -1.63
C TRP A 92 29.65 -21.81 -0.11
N LEU A 93 28.73 -20.95 0.32
CA LEU A 93 28.54 -20.55 1.71
C LEU A 93 27.04 -20.48 2.06
N PRO A 94 26.38 -21.63 2.33
CA PRO A 94 24.94 -21.68 2.60
C PRO A 94 24.49 -20.71 3.71
N ARG A 95 25.29 -20.56 4.77
CA ARG A 95 25.03 -19.59 5.84
C ARG A 95 25.09 -18.12 5.38
N GLY A 96 25.92 -17.82 4.38
CA GLY A 96 26.00 -16.50 3.78
C GLY A 96 24.74 -16.16 2.98
N PHE A 97 24.15 -17.16 2.31
CA PHE A 97 22.85 -17.01 1.66
C PHE A 97 21.75 -16.72 2.68
N ASP A 98 21.72 -17.43 3.81
CA ASP A 98 20.71 -17.20 4.86
C ASP A 98 20.78 -15.77 5.42
N LEU A 99 21.99 -15.24 5.63
CA LEU A 99 22.21 -13.85 6.07
C LEU A 99 21.74 -12.83 5.02
N LEU A 100 22.00 -13.09 3.74
CA LEU A 100 21.53 -12.24 2.65
C LEU A 100 20.01 -12.27 2.53
N ALA A 101 19.39 -13.46 2.63
CA ALA A 101 17.94 -13.63 2.63
C ALA A 101 17.30 -12.89 3.82
N LEU A 102 17.89 -13.01 5.03
CA LEU A 102 17.47 -12.25 6.20
C LEU A 102 17.46 -10.74 5.94
N GLY A 103 18.53 -10.20 5.36
CA GLY A 103 18.62 -8.78 5.02
C GLY A 103 17.53 -8.34 4.04
N LEU A 104 17.28 -9.12 2.99
CA LEU A 104 16.25 -8.84 1.99
C LEU A 104 14.83 -8.89 2.56
N PHE A 105 14.54 -9.82 3.48
CA PHE A 105 13.24 -9.90 4.13
C PHE A 105 13.06 -8.87 5.24
N ALA A 106 14.14 -8.46 5.93
CA ALA A 106 14.10 -7.46 7.00
C ALA A 106 13.79 -6.05 6.52
N GLU A 107 14.15 -5.73 5.28
CA GLU A 107 13.99 -4.40 4.72
C GLU A 107 12.52 -3.95 4.67
N ALA A 108 11.60 -4.83 4.26
CA ALA A 108 10.18 -4.50 4.17
C ALA A 108 9.56 -4.08 5.54
N PRO A 109 9.67 -4.86 6.63
CA PRO A 109 9.14 -4.46 7.93
C PRO A 109 9.88 -3.28 8.55
N LEU A 110 11.21 -3.16 8.36
CA LEU A 110 11.97 -2.00 8.84
C LEU A 110 11.52 -0.70 8.18
N ARG A 111 11.21 -0.73 6.88
CA ARG A 111 10.65 0.44 6.18
C ARG A 111 9.27 0.79 6.68
N VAL A 112 8.37 -0.20 6.80
CA VAL A 112 7.05 0.02 7.38
C VAL A 112 7.15 0.69 8.74
N TYR A 113 8.09 0.26 9.58
CA TYR A 113 8.33 0.88 10.88
C TYR A 113 8.85 2.33 10.78
N ARG A 114 9.80 2.61 9.87
CA ARG A 114 10.35 3.96 9.66
C ARG A 114 9.34 4.94 9.07
N ASP A 115 8.57 4.49 8.07
CA ASP A 115 7.59 5.30 7.37
C ASP A 115 6.27 5.42 8.16
N ALA A 116 6.08 4.61 9.21
CA ALA A 116 4.89 4.63 10.06
C ALA A 116 4.62 5.99 10.71
N ALA A 117 5.64 6.83 10.88
CA ALA A 117 5.54 8.17 11.46
C ALA A 117 5.08 9.24 10.46
N GLY A 118 5.32 9.02 9.15
CA GLY A 118 4.97 9.98 8.09
C GLY A 118 3.65 9.68 7.35
N ASP A 119 3.10 8.47 7.50
CA ASP A 119 1.87 8.07 6.79
C ASP A 119 0.61 8.54 7.56
N LEU A 120 0.12 9.74 7.21
CA LEU A 120 -1.05 10.39 7.84
C LEU A 120 -2.39 9.71 7.51
N ASP A 121 -2.45 8.87 6.47
CA ASP A 121 -3.64 8.10 6.14
C ASP A 121 -3.64 6.76 6.87
N SER A 122 -4.43 6.66 7.95
CA SER A 122 -4.61 5.45 8.75
C SER A 122 -5.00 4.22 7.92
N ARG A 123 -5.72 4.40 6.81
CA ARG A 123 -6.11 3.30 5.92
C ARG A 123 -4.92 2.84 5.08
N ARG A 124 -4.08 3.77 4.59
CA ARG A 124 -2.85 3.47 3.85
C ARG A 124 -1.80 2.79 4.74
N ARG A 125 -1.61 3.31 5.95
CA ARG A 125 -0.72 2.76 6.98
C ARG A 125 -1.08 1.34 7.36
N LEU A 126 -2.36 1.07 7.65
CA LEU A 126 -2.83 -0.27 8.03
C LEU A 126 -2.68 -1.27 6.88
N ARG A 127 -2.94 -0.87 5.63
CA ARG A 127 -2.78 -1.74 4.46
C ARG A 127 -1.31 -2.06 4.19
N ARG A 128 -0.42 -1.06 4.21
CA ARG A 128 1.04 -1.27 4.08
C ARG A 128 1.58 -2.17 5.20
N PHE A 129 1.11 -1.96 6.43
CA PHE A 129 1.50 -2.80 7.57
C PHE A 129 1.14 -4.28 7.38
N TRP A 130 -0.08 -4.58 6.94
CA TRP A 130 -0.51 -5.96 6.71
C TRP A 130 0.17 -6.62 5.51
N PHE A 131 0.45 -5.90 4.42
CA PHE A 131 1.02 -6.50 3.20
C PHE A 131 2.55 -6.49 3.15
N LEU A 132 3.22 -5.36 3.48
CA LEU A 132 4.69 -5.28 3.55
C LEU A 132 5.22 -5.85 4.86
N GLY A 133 4.63 -5.41 5.97
CA GLY A 133 5.14 -5.70 7.31
C GLY A 133 4.99 -7.17 7.66
N LEU A 134 3.78 -7.71 7.54
CA LEU A 134 3.53 -9.12 7.86
C LEU A 134 4.20 -10.08 6.88
N GLY A 135 4.21 -9.77 5.57
CA GLY A 135 4.86 -10.59 4.55
C GLY A 135 6.38 -10.68 4.74
N GLY A 136 7.04 -9.54 4.98
CA GLY A 136 8.47 -9.53 5.29
C GLY A 136 8.79 -10.14 6.66
N ALA A 137 7.93 -9.96 7.67
CA ALA A 137 8.09 -10.62 8.97
C ALA A 137 7.99 -12.14 8.86
N VAL A 138 7.07 -12.68 8.05
CA VAL A 138 7.00 -14.11 7.75
C VAL A 138 8.31 -14.58 7.10
N GLY A 139 8.80 -13.88 6.07
CA GLY A 139 10.07 -14.23 5.41
C GLY A 139 11.28 -14.18 6.36
N LEU A 140 11.30 -13.22 7.28
CA LEU A 140 12.30 -13.10 8.36
C LEU A 140 12.27 -14.31 9.29
N VAL A 141 11.09 -14.69 9.80
CA VAL A 141 10.92 -15.84 10.71
C VAL A 141 11.38 -17.12 10.02
N VAL A 142 11.07 -17.27 8.73
CA VAL A 142 11.50 -18.43 7.93
C VAL A 142 13.01 -18.47 7.78
N SER A 143 13.63 -17.34 7.46
CA SER A 143 15.08 -17.25 7.27
C SER A 143 15.83 -17.47 8.60
N LEU A 144 15.29 -16.98 9.72
CA LEU A 144 15.80 -17.26 11.07
C LEU A 144 15.67 -18.75 11.43
N ALA A 145 14.52 -19.36 11.13
CA ALA A 145 14.30 -20.78 11.38
C ALA A 145 15.24 -21.67 10.54
N ALA A 146 15.55 -21.26 9.31
CA ALA A 146 16.54 -21.93 8.46
C ALA A 146 17.97 -21.85 9.01
N MET A 147 18.34 -20.75 9.69
CA MET A 147 19.64 -20.63 10.35
C MET A 147 19.77 -21.49 11.62
N VAL A 148 18.68 -21.73 12.35
CA VAL A 148 18.70 -22.35 13.69
C VAL A 148 18.40 -23.86 13.65
N GLY A 149 17.66 -24.36 12.65
CA GLY A 149 17.15 -25.73 12.62
C GLY A 149 17.34 -26.49 11.32
N SER A 150 16.76 -27.70 11.23
CA SER A 150 16.74 -28.48 10.00
C SER A 150 15.80 -27.85 8.96
N GLY A 151 16.25 -27.75 7.71
CA GLY A 151 15.54 -27.03 6.64
C GLY A 151 14.09 -27.50 6.39
N ALA A 152 13.75 -28.73 6.78
CA ALA A 152 12.39 -29.27 6.67
C ALA A 152 11.40 -28.60 7.64
N ALA A 153 11.80 -28.35 8.89
CA ALA A 153 10.95 -27.67 9.87
C ALA A 153 10.75 -26.19 9.49
N ALA A 154 11.82 -25.53 9.04
CA ALA A 154 11.76 -24.17 8.52
C ALA A 154 10.82 -24.05 7.31
N ALA A 155 10.88 -25.00 6.37
CA ALA A 155 10.00 -25.04 5.20
C ALA A 155 8.51 -25.27 5.57
N GLN A 156 8.23 -26.08 6.59
CA GLN A 156 6.86 -26.30 7.08
C GLN A 156 6.29 -25.05 7.77
N LEU A 157 7.08 -24.41 8.64
CA LEU A 157 6.71 -23.14 9.27
C LEU A 157 6.51 -22.04 8.22
N ALA A 158 7.37 -21.98 7.21
CA ALA A 158 7.24 -21.08 6.06
C ALA A 158 5.94 -21.29 5.30
N GLY A 159 5.63 -22.55 5.00
CA GLY A 159 4.39 -22.91 4.33
C GLY A 159 3.16 -22.52 5.15
N ALA A 160 3.16 -22.81 6.45
CA ALA A 160 2.07 -22.46 7.37
C ALA A 160 1.86 -20.95 7.48
N ALA A 161 2.94 -20.19 7.69
CA ALA A 161 2.89 -18.74 7.83
C ALA A 161 2.46 -18.05 6.51
N THR A 162 2.94 -18.54 5.37
CA THR A 162 2.51 -18.07 4.05
C THR A 162 1.03 -18.36 3.80
N LEU A 163 0.55 -19.54 4.19
CA LEU A 163 -0.87 -19.91 4.10
C LEU A 163 -1.72 -18.96 4.95
N LEU A 164 -1.34 -18.74 6.21
CA LEU A 164 -2.03 -17.82 7.11
C LEU A 164 -2.05 -16.39 6.56
N LEU A 165 -0.95 -15.93 5.97
CA LEU A 165 -0.88 -14.62 5.32
C LEU A 165 -1.85 -14.54 4.13
N CYS A 166 -1.87 -15.55 3.26
CA CYS A 166 -2.77 -15.61 2.11
C CYS A 166 -4.24 -15.63 2.57
N LEU A 167 -4.57 -16.36 3.64
CA LEU A 167 -5.90 -16.39 4.24
C LEU A 167 -6.28 -15.05 4.89
N ALA A 168 -5.35 -14.40 5.61
CA ALA A 168 -5.58 -13.09 6.21
C ALA A 168 -5.74 -11.98 5.16
N ALA A 169 -5.11 -12.14 4.00
CA ALA A 169 -5.26 -11.26 2.85
C ALA A 169 -6.50 -11.58 2.01
N ALA A 170 -7.04 -12.79 2.09
CA ALA A 170 -8.22 -13.20 1.34
C ALA A 170 -9.43 -12.33 1.71
N GLY A 171 -10.05 -11.73 0.70
CA GLY A 171 -11.21 -10.84 0.89
C GLY A 171 -10.89 -9.42 1.32
N ARG A 172 -9.61 -9.05 1.52
CA ARG A 172 -9.21 -7.67 1.77
C ARG A 172 -8.93 -6.94 0.44
N PRO A 173 -9.47 -5.72 0.24
CA PRO A 173 -9.14 -4.93 -0.93
C PRO A 173 -7.66 -4.52 -0.90
N TRP A 174 -6.99 -4.61 -2.06
CA TRP A 174 -5.62 -4.18 -2.24
C TRP A 174 -5.51 -2.68 -1.94
N PRO A 175 -4.36 -2.21 -1.41
CA PRO A 175 -4.09 -0.79 -1.30
C PRO A 175 -3.99 -0.14 -2.68
N THR A 176 -5.13 0.24 -3.24
CA THR A 176 -5.19 1.29 -4.27
C THR A 176 -5.15 2.63 -3.55
N GLU A 177 -4.28 3.54 -3.99
CA GLU A 177 -4.47 4.95 -3.65
C GLU A 177 -5.89 5.32 -4.05
N PRO A 178 -6.63 6.08 -3.23
CA PRO A 178 -7.86 6.67 -3.70
C PRO A 178 -7.45 7.49 -4.92
N VAL A 179 -7.82 7.02 -6.11
CA VAL A 179 -7.84 7.87 -7.30
C VAL A 179 -8.54 9.11 -6.81
N ALA A 180 -7.84 10.25 -6.83
CA ALA A 180 -8.49 11.53 -6.65
C ALA A 180 -9.60 11.49 -7.68
N VAL A 181 -10.83 11.21 -7.24
CA VAL A 181 -11.98 11.15 -8.13
C VAL A 181 -11.95 12.54 -8.74
N PRO A 182 -11.66 12.69 -10.05
CA PRO A 182 -11.76 14.00 -10.66
C PRO A 182 -13.17 14.45 -10.29
N ALA A 183 -13.28 15.58 -9.58
CA ALA A 183 -14.52 16.06 -8.99
C ALA A 183 -15.62 15.77 -10.00
N ALA A 184 -16.49 14.81 -9.68
CA ALA A 184 -17.43 14.29 -10.65
C ALA A 184 -18.14 15.51 -11.23
N GLU A 185 -18.13 15.66 -12.55
CA GLU A 185 -19.05 16.60 -13.17
C GLU A 185 -20.43 16.32 -12.55
N PRO A 186 -21.13 17.34 -12.01
CA PRO A 186 -22.31 17.13 -11.20
C PRO A 186 -23.46 16.57 -12.05
N ALA A 187 -23.39 15.27 -12.34
CA ALA A 187 -24.34 14.51 -13.12
C ALA A 187 -25.50 14.15 -12.19
N GLY A 188 -26.44 15.09 -12.08
CA GLY A 188 -27.63 14.95 -11.25
C GLY A 188 -28.12 16.24 -10.60
N LEU A 189 -27.37 17.34 -10.70
CA LEU A 189 -27.80 18.64 -10.14
C LEU A 189 -28.68 19.40 -11.13
N ASP A 190 -29.84 19.84 -10.66
CA ASP A 190 -30.71 20.74 -11.42
C ASP A 190 -30.02 22.10 -11.64
N THR A 191 -30.55 22.90 -12.57
CA THR A 191 -30.04 24.23 -12.93
C THR A 191 -29.95 25.15 -11.71
N GLN A 192 -30.95 25.08 -10.81
CA GLN A 192 -30.95 25.83 -9.56
C GLN A 192 -29.83 25.37 -8.61
N GLU A 193 -29.61 24.06 -8.49
CA GLU A 193 -28.59 23.48 -7.62
C GLU A 193 -27.17 23.80 -8.11
N ARG A 194 -26.96 23.85 -9.43
CA ARG A 194 -25.69 24.32 -10.03
C ARG A 194 -25.40 25.78 -9.70
N GLN A 195 -26.41 26.65 -9.72
CA GLN A 195 -26.24 28.06 -9.31
C GLN A 195 -25.94 28.17 -7.81
N GLN A 196 -26.59 27.37 -6.97
CA GLN A 196 -26.33 27.32 -5.53
C GLN A 196 -24.92 26.81 -5.22
N LEU A 197 -24.44 25.81 -5.96
CA LEU A 197 -23.07 25.30 -5.86
C LEU A 197 -22.03 26.36 -6.26
N ALA A 198 -22.30 27.12 -7.33
CA ALA A 198 -21.43 28.23 -7.74
C ALA A 198 -21.36 29.33 -6.66
N ARG A 199 -22.49 29.66 -6.01
CA ARG A 199 -22.51 30.61 -4.88
C ARG A 199 -21.74 30.08 -3.67
N LEU A 200 -21.87 28.79 -3.35
CA LEU A 200 -21.08 28.16 -2.29
C LEU A 200 -19.57 28.27 -2.58
N ARG A 201 -19.15 27.96 -3.81
CA ARG A 201 -17.73 28.06 -4.23
C ARG A 201 -17.21 29.50 -4.13
N ALA A 202 -17.99 30.48 -4.60
CA ALA A 202 -17.63 31.89 -4.51
C ALA A 202 -17.50 32.35 -3.05
N LEU A 203 -18.46 31.99 -2.18
CA LEU A 203 -18.40 32.32 -0.75
C LEU A 203 -17.17 31.69 -0.06
N MET A 204 -16.80 30.47 -0.43
CA MET A 204 -15.60 29.82 0.11
C MET A 204 -14.30 30.46 -0.39
N ALA A 205 -14.23 30.85 -1.67
CA ALA A 205 -13.06 31.47 -2.28
C ALA A 205 -12.86 32.92 -1.82
N ASP A 206 -13.92 33.73 -1.90
CA ASP A 206 -13.85 35.18 -1.70
C ASP A 206 -13.80 35.55 -0.22
N GLN A 207 -14.68 34.97 0.59
CA GLN A 207 -14.79 35.31 2.02
C GLN A 207 -13.93 34.41 2.91
N GLN A 208 -13.30 33.38 2.34
CA GLN A 208 -12.41 32.44 3.05
C GLN A 208 -13.01 31.90 4.35
N VAL A 209 -14.33 31.66 4.35
CA VAL A 209 -15.11 31.26 5.54
C VAL A 209 -14.56 29.99 6.17
N TYR A 210 -13.86 29.17 5.40
CA TYR A 210 -13.16 27.97 5.87
C TYR A 210 -12.12 28.22 6.96
N ARG A 211 -11.62 29.46 7.14
CA ARG A 211 -10.67 29.83 8.19
C ARG A 211 -11.29 29.90 9.58
N ASP A 212 -12.61 30.08 9.69
CA ASP A 212 -13.29 30.11 10.99
C ASP A 212 -13.28 28.70 11.63
N PRO A 213 -12.64 28.50 12.80
CA PRO A 213 -12.60 27.21 13.48
C PRO A 213 -13.98 26.76 13.98
N GLN A 214 -14.92 27.69 14.20
CA GLN A 214 -16.28 27.40 14.66
C GLN A 214 -17.29 27.25 13.51
N LEU A 215 -16.84 27.15 12.26
CA LEU A 215 -17.74 26.97 11.13
C LEU A 215 -18.44 25.60 11.18
N THR A 216 -19.77 25.63 11.30
CA THR A 216 -20.64 24.45 11.23
C THR A 216 -21.45 24.45 9.94
N LEU A 217 -21.99 23.28 9.58
CA LEU A 217 -22.90 23.15 8.43
C LEU A 217 -24.09 24.11 8.55
N SER A 218 -24.67 24.24 9.74
CA SER A 218 -25.78 25.14 10.06
C SER A 218 -25.45 26.60 9.76
N ARG A 219 -24.27 27.07 10.21
CA ARG A 219 -23.83 28.46 10.00
C ARG A 219 -23.57 28.72 8.51
N LEU A 220 -23.03 27.74 7.80
CA LEU A 220 -22.80 27.88 6.36
C LEU A 220 -24.12 27.88 5.57
N ALA A 221 -25.08 27.05 5.97
CA ALA A 221 -26.41 26.98 5.38
C ALA A 221 -27.17 28.31 5.56
N GLN A 222 -27.11 28.90 6.75
CA GLN A 222 -27.68 30.23 7.03
C GLN A 222 -27.06 31.33 6.16
N ARG A 223 -25.74 31.33 5.98
CA ARG A 223 -25.06 32.33 5.12
C ARG A 223 -25.44 32.23 3.64
N LEU A 224 -25.83 31.03 3.19
CA LEU A 224 -26.26 30.78 1.81
C LEU A 224 -27.78 30.87 1.63
N ASP A 225 -28.53 31.14 2.71
CA ASP A 225 -29.99 31.09 2.76
C ASP A 225 -30.55 29.75 2.24
N LEU A 226 -29.91 28.65 2.68
CA LEU A 226 -30.28 27.28 2.28
C LEU A 226 -30.64 26.42 3.50
N PRO A 227 -31.56 25.46 3.36
CA PRO A 227 -31.74 24.41 4.35
C PRO A 227 -30.49 23.52 4.46
N GLU A 228 -30.14 23.10 5.68
CA GLU A 228 -28.97 22.24 5.93
C GLU A 228 -28.99 20.94 5.13
N HIS A 229 -30.17 20.30 5.02
CA HIS A 229 -30.32 19.06 4.26
C HIS A 229 -29.96 19.25 2.78
N ARG A 230 -30.33 20.41 2.20
CA ARG A 230 -29.97 20.76 0.82
C ARG A 230 -28.50 21.06 0.67
N LEU A 231 -27.91 21.82 1.60
CA LEU A 231 -26.48 22.09 1.56
C LEU A 231 -25.65 20.81 1.67
N ARG A 232 -26.06 19.86 2.53
CA ARG A 232 -25.41 18.56 2.65
C ARG A 232 -25.48 17.76 1.35
N ARG A 233 -26.63 17.76 0.68
CA ARG A 233 -26.81 17.11 -0.62
C ARG A 233 -25.97 17.77 -1.71
N LEU A 234 -25.95 19.11 -1.76
CA LEU A 234 -25.11 19.87 -2.70
C LEU A 234 -23.62 19.57 -2.54
N ILE A 235 -23.14 19.43 -1.30
CA ILE A 235 -21.73 19.06 -1.03
C ILE A 235 -21.46 17.61 -1.43
N HIS A 236 -22.39 16.70 -1.13
CA HIS A 236 -22.26 15.29 -1.49
C HIS A 236 -22.25 15.08 -3.01
N ASP A 237 -23.29 15.57 -3.68
CA ASP A 237 -23.56 15.34 -5.11
C ASP A 237 -22.75 16.29 -6.02
N GLY A 238 -22.43 17.50 -5.54
CA GLY A 238 -21.74 18.53 -6.32
C GLY A 238 -20.23 18.65 -6.11
N GLU A 239 -19.74 18.32 -4.91
CA GLU A 239 -18.29 18.37 -4.58
C GLU A 239 -17.70 16.96 -4.33
N GLY A 240 -18.53 15.91 -4.29
CA GLY A 240 -18.08 14.54 -4.05
C GLY A 240 -17.62 14.26 -2.62
N HIS A 241 -17.98 15.12 -1.66
CA HIS A 241 -17.61 14.95 -0.25
C HIS A 241 -18.74 14.35 0.57
N GLY A 242 -18.50 13.16 1.15
CA GLY A 242 -19.49 12.47 1.99
C GLY A 242 -19.90 13.21 3.27
N HIS A 243 -19.00 14.06 3.79
CA HIS A 243 -19.18 14.78 5.06
C HIS A 243 -18.73 16.24 4.93
N PHE A 244 -19.45 17.16 5.58
CA PHE A 244 -19.11 18.59 5.63
C PHE A 244 -17.68 18.85 6.13
N SER A 245 -17.23 18.12 7.15
CA SER A 245 -15.86 18.23 7.67
C SER A 245 -14.82 17.87 6.62
N SER A 246 -15.07 16.88 5.76
CA SER A 246 -14.16 16.52 4.66
C SER A 246 -14.06 17.62 3.63
N TYR A 247 -15.18 18.26 3.28
CA TYR A 247 -15.21 19.42 2.39
C TYR A 247 -14.44 20.61 2.98
N LEU A 248 -14.68 20.96 4.24
CA LEU A 248 -13.99 22.05 4.93
C LEU A 248 -12.48 21.82 5.02
N ASN A 249 -12.08 20.58 5.34
CA ASN A 249 -10.68 20.21 5.43
C ASN A 249 -9.98 20.29 4.07
N ALA A 250 -10.65 19.95 2.96
CA ALA A 250 -10.07 20.10 1.62
C ALA A 250 -9.68 21.56 1.32
N TRP A 251 -10.55 22.51 1.66
CA TRP A 251 -10.28 23.94 1.53
C TRP A 251 -9.14 24.42 2.44
N ARG A 252 -9.15 24.01 3.72
CA ARG A 252 -8.07 24.36 4.68
C ARG A 252 -6.72 23.82 4.24
N ILE A 253 -6.66 22.57 3.79
CA ILE A 253 -5.42 21.95 3.29
C ILE A 253 -4.94 22.67 2.03
N ALA A 254 -5.83 23.02 1.10
CA ALA A 254 -5.46 23.78 -0.09
C ALA A 254 -4.85 25.15 0.26
N ALA A 255 -5.45 25.85 1.24
CA ALA A 255 -4.93 27.12 1.72
C ALA A 255 -3.56 26.99 2.42
N VAL A 256 -3.37 25.96 3.24
CA VAL A 256 -2.08 25.66 3.89
C VAL A 256 -1.01 25.33 2.85
N LYS A 257 -1.33 24.51 1.85
CA LYS A 257 -0.38 24.19 0.75
C LYS A 257 0.02 25.44 -0.03
N ALA A 258 -0.92 26.35 -0.29
CA ALA A 258 -0.62 27.62 -0.94
C ALA A 258 0.28 28.52 -0.06
N ALA A 259 0.04 28.55 1.25
CA ALA A 259 0.85 29.31 2.19
C ALA A 259 2.29 28.75 2.32
N LEU A 260 2.44 27.43 2.36
CA LEU A 260 3.75 26.76 2.43
C LEU A 260 4.57 26.85 1.13
N GLY A 261 3.92 27.13 -0.01
CA GLY A 261 4.59 27.38 -1.29
C GLY A 261 5.14 28.80 -1.43
N ASP A 262 4.83 29.69 -0.49
CA ASP A 262 5.24 31.09 -0.50
C ASP A 262 6.38 31.32 0.51
N PRO A 263 7.65 31.43 0.06
CA PRO A 263 8.82 31.55 0.95
C PRO A 263 8.82 32.84 1.80
N ALA A 264 7.87 33.76 1.59
CA ALA A 264 7.70 34.96 2.41
C ALA A 264 6.87 34.74 3.69
N ARG A 265 6.30 33.54 3.92
CA ARG A 265 5.33 33.26 5.01
C ARG A 265 5.77 32.19 6.01
N ASP A 266 7.06 31.91 6.10
CA ASP A 266 7.66 30.77 6.86
C ASP A 266 7.52 30.86 8.40
N GLY A 267 6.67 31.74 8.95
CA GLY A 267 6.51 31.97 10.38
C GLY A 267 5.09 32.29 10.86
N ASP A 268 4.09 32.35 9.98
CA ASP A 268 2.72 32.61 10.38
C ASP A 268 2.02 31.32 10.82
N THR A 269 1.39 31.33 12.00
CA THR A 269 0.50 30.25 12.44
C THR A 269 -0.65 30.14 11.46
N VAL A 270 -0.58 29.17 10.55
CA VAL A 270 -1.65 28.92 9.59
C VAL A 270 -2.74 28.12 10.30
N LEU A 271 -3.73 28.87 10.82
CA LEU A 271 -4.99 28.47 11.48
C LEU A 271 -5.02 28.61 13.01
#